data_AF-A0AAX7UXI8-F1
#
_entry.id   AF-A0AAX7UXI8-F1
#
_cell.length_a   1.000
_cell.length_b   1.000
_cell.length_c   1.000
_cell.angle_alpha   90.00
_cell.angle_beta   90.00
_cell.angle_gamma   90.00
#
_symmetry.space_group_name_H-M   'P 1'
#
loop_
_entity.id
_entity.type
_entity.pdbx_description
1 polymer ?
#
loop_
_entity_poly.entity_id
_entity_poly.type
_entity_poly.pdbx_seq_one_letter_code
_entity_poly.pdbx_strand_id
1 'polypeptide(L)'
;MSRLFVHFSPVKNTMTKHVALLLILFPVCGHLLDIKFYNNPYEYTWEEAVTFCREHHTDLVRVRTAEEDEALQYSGWIGLSRKNATSPWKWSRGDEIAIFTPWHGAPNDNENCVNRESNGKWESEECDEEKPFLCYEEKLILVKENKTWEEALEHCRSLDGVVTEDPASSYRNHGYDLASLITPDDYTTARETAKEATTDEVWTGLCNLAGEWLWVGGEEMQYEDIPKCPTEGLCGVLEKNGSSPYGIRNCQQKRNFLCSKMN
;
A
#
# COMPACT_ATOMS: atom_id res chain seq x y z
N MET A 1 53.85 -35.40 -45.05
CA MET A 1 54.15 -33.95 -45.10
C MET A 1 53.09 -33.28 -45.96
N SER A 2 52.23 -32.47 -45.34
CA SER A 2 51.53 -31.33 -45.98
C SER A 2 50.72 -30.62 -44.90
N ARG A 3 51.07 -29.35 -44.67
CA ARG A 3 50.32 -28.41 -43.82
C ARG A 3 49.14 -27.88 -44.64
N LEU A 4 47.94 -27.83 -44.06
CA LEU A 4 46.91 -26.88 -44.48
C LEU A 4 46.66 -25.94 -43.31
N PHE A 5 46.86 -24.64 -43.56
CA PHE A 5 46.46 -23.54 -42.69
C PHE A 5 44.95 -23.33 -42.85
N VAL A 6 44.21 -23.26 -41.74
CA VAL A 6 42.85 -22.71 -41.74
C VAL A 6 42.91 -21.35 -41.05
N HIS A 7 42.50 -20.34 -41.80
CA HIS A 7 42.39 -18.94 -41.40
C HIS A 7 41.22 -18.78 -40.42
N PHE A 8 41.46 -18.20 -39.24
CA PHE A 8 40.38 -17.68 -38.40
C PHE A 8 40.03 -16.27 -38.86
N SER A 9 38.81 -16.09 -39.38
CA SER A 9 38.17 -14.78 -39.54
C SER A 9 37.36 -14.46 -38.29
N PRO A 10 37.40 -13.23 -37.75
CA PRO A 10 36.54 -12.86 -36.63
C PRO A 10 35.11 -12.62 -37.14
N VAL A 11 34.18 -13.44 -36.66
CA VAL A 11 32.74 -13.19 -36.82
C VAL A 11 32.41 -11.92 -36.02
N LYS A 12 32.12 -10.82 -36.74
CA LYS A 12 31.52 -9.63 -36.15
C LYS A 12 30.11 -10.00 -35.69
N ASN A 13 29.96 -10.31 -34.41
CA ASN A 13 28.66 -10.51 -33.81
C ASN A 13 28.05 -9.13 -33.55
N THR A 14 27.35 -8.58 -34.54
CA THR A 14 26.46 -7.44 -34.37
C THR A 14 25.28 -7.91 -33.52
N MET A 15 25.41 -7.82 -32.20
CA MET A 15 24.27 -7.83 -31.29
C MET A 15 23.47 -6.55 -31.54
N THR A 16 22.54 -6.63 -32.48
CA THR A 16 21.42 -5.70 -32.56
C THR A 16 20.69 -5.79 -31.23
N LYS A 17 20.94 -4.83 -30.33
CA LYS A 17 20.22 -4.66 -29.08
C LYS A 17 18.75 -4.42 -29.42
N HIS A 18 18.00 -5.51 -29.56
CA HIS A 18 16.56 -5.47 -29.39
C HIS A 18 16.37 -5.31 -27.89
N VAL A 19 16.44 -4.06 -27.43
CA VAL A 19 15.81 -3.67 -26.17
C VAL A 19 14.34 -3.91 -26.42
N ALA A 20 13.89 -5.14 -26.11
CA ALA A 20 12.49 -5.40 -25.90
C ALA A 20 12.12 -4.49 -24.74
N LEU A 21 11.53 -3.33 -25.07
CA LEU A 21 10.82 -2.51 -24.12
C LEU A 21 9.61 -3.34 -23.69
N LEU A 22 9.84 -4.26 -22.77
CA LEU A 22 8.79 -4.87 -21.97
C LEU A 22 8.19 -3.69 -21.20
N LEU A 23 7.17 -3.07 -21.79
CA LEU A 23 6.17 -2.34 -21.04
C LEU A 23 5.47 -3.40 -20.18
N ILE A 24 6.14 -3.77 -19.09
CA ILE A 24 5.45 -4.35 -17.96
C ILE A 24 4.56 -3.20 -17.50
N LEU A 25 3.30 -3.25 -17.91
CA LEU A 25 2.23 -2.62 -17.17
C LEU A 25 2.31 -3.26 -15.80
N PHE A 26 3.16 -2.71 -14.92
CA PHE A 26 2.94 -2.88 -13.51
C PHE A 26 1.56 -2.25 -13.31
N PRO A 27 0.52 -3.03 -12.96
CA PRO A 27 -0.58 -2.38 -12.29
C PRO A 27 0.06 -1.89 -10.99
N VAL A 28 0.46 -0.62 -10.94
CA VAL A 28 0.73 0.04 -9.67
C VAL A 28 -0.63 0.26 -9.03
N CYS A 29 -1.30 -0.84 -8.70
CA CYS A 29 -2.42 -0.86 -7.79
C CYS A 29 -1.77 -0.98 -6.42
N GLY A 30 -2.00 0.00 -5.55
CA GLY A 30 -1.31 0.12 -4.26
C GLY A 30 -1.33 -1.21 -3.51
N HIS A 31 -0.15 -1.75 -3.22
CA HIS A 31 0.03 -3.11 -2.71
C HIS A 31 -0.66 -3.31 -1.34
N LEU A 32 -0.97 -2.21 -0.63
CA LEU A 32 -1.62 -2.21 0.67
C LEU A 32 -3.13 -1.90 0.66
N LEU A 33 -3.74 -1.53 -0.47
CA LEU A 33 -5.15 -1.14 -0.51
C LEU A 33 -6.04 -2.31 -0.90
N ASP A 34 -6.34 -3.21 0.04
CA ASP A 34 -7.47 -4.13 -0.12
C ASP A 34 -8.76 -3.41 0.26
N ILE A 35 -9.84 -3.79 -0.40
CA ILE A 35 -11.15 -3.17 -0.24
C ILE A 35 -12.14 -4.24 0.14
N LYS A 36 -12.82 -4.01 1.26
CA LYS A 36 -13.81 -4.94 1.79
C LYS A 36 -15.21 -4.38 1.60
N PHE A 37 -16.00 -5.13 0.85
CA PHE A 37 -17.39 -4.80 0.57
C PHE A 37 -18.32 -5.37 1.64
N TYR A 38 -19.21 -4.52 2.15
CA TYR A 38 -20.20 -4.85 3.16
C TYR A 38 -21.61 -4.72 2.57
N ASN A 39 -22.28 -5.87 2.44
CA ASN A 39 -23.66 -6.01 1.99
C ASN A 39 -24.41 -6.86 3.01
N ASN A 40 -24.91 -6.23 4.08
CA ASN A 40 -25.67 -6.88 5.15
C ASN A 40 -27.15 -6.47 5.00
N PRO A 41 -28.14 -7.33 5.30
CA PRO A 41 -29.58 -6.97 5.29
C PRO A 41 -30.01 -5.82 6.22
N TYR A 42 -29.11 -5.28 7.05
CA TYR A 42 -29.29 -4.03 7.77
C TYR A 42 -28.33 -3.05 7.11
N GLU A 43 -28.91 -2.20 6.27
CA GLU A 43 -28.18 -1.21 5.49
C GLU A 43 -27.75 -0.07 6.45
N TYR A 44 -26.59 0.55 6.20
CA TYR A 44 -26.02 1.57 7.09
C TYR A 44 -26.20 2.95 6.45
N THR A 45 -26.55 3.96 7.24
CA THR A 45 -26.40 5.37 6.83
C THR A 45 -24.94 5.68 6.52
N TRP A 46 -24.66 6.77 5.80
CA TRP A 46 -23.27 7.13 5.47
C TRP A 46 -22.41 7.32 6.74
N GLU A 47 -22.95 7.96 7.78
CA GLU A 47 -22.24 8.18 9.05
C GLU A 47 -21.97 6.87 9.81
N GLU A 48 -22.93 5.95 9.84
CA GLU A 48 -22.76 4.64 10.45
C GLU A 48 -21.75 3.79 9.67
N ALA A 49 -21.74 3.86 8.34
CA ALA A 49 -20.78 3.16 7.49
C ALA A 49 -19.34 3.67 7.72
N VAL A 50 -19.15 5.00 7.81
CA VAL A 50 -17.84 5.59 8.19
C VAL A 50 -17.41 5.09 9.56
N THR A 51 -18.31 5.10 10.54
CA THR A 51 -18.02 4.64 11.91
C THR A 51 -17.63 3.17 11.91
N PHE A 52 -18.40 2.31 11.25
CA PHE A 52 -18.12 0.89 11.12
C PHE A 52 -16.75 0.64 10.48
N CYS A 53 -16.42 1.34 9.39
CA CYS A 53 -15.12 1.16 8.74
C CYS A 53 -13.96 1.61 9.64
N ARG A 54 -14.14 2.63 10.49
CA ARG A 54 -13.09 3.09 11.42
C ARG A 54 -12.94 2.19 12.65
N GLU A 55 -14.01 1.51 13.06
CA GLU A 55 -13.97 0.57 14.18
C GLU A 55 -13.40 -0.79 13.80
N HIS A 56 -13.65 -1.24 12.56
CA HIS A 56 -13.29 -2.58 12.11
C HIS A 56 -12.18 -2.63 11.07
N HIS A 57 -11.89 -1.50 10.42
CA HIS A 57 -10.86 -1.37 9.40
C HIS A 57 -10.21 0.03 9.50
N THR A 58 -9.99 0.68 8.35
CA THR A 58 -9.40 2.01 8.30
C THR A 58 -10.44 3.14 8.14
N ASP A 59 -11.14 3.21 7.00
CA ASP A 59 -12.19 4.21 6.70
C ASP A 59 -12.95 3.73 5.45
N LEU A 60 -14.01 4.45 5.04
CA LEU A 60 -14.59 4.26 3.71
C LEU A 60 -13.57 4.54 2.61
N VAL A 61 -13.73 3.88 1.46
CA VAL A 61 -12.82 4.01 0.33
C VAL A 61 -12.82 5.42 -0.25
N ARG A 62 -11.64 5.87 -0.69
CA ARG A 62 -11.46 7.05 -1.53
C ARG A 62 -11.12 6.62 -2.94
N VAL A 63 -11.49 7.45 -3.92
CA VAL A 63 -11.23 7.19 -5.33
C VAL A 63 -10.77 8.48 -5.99
N ARG A 64 -9.52 8.54 -6.40
CA ARG A 64 -8.85 9.75 -6.89
C ARG A 64 -8.63 9.75 -8.39
N THR A 65 -8.70 8.58 -9.03
CA THR A 65 -8.50 8.43 -10.47
C THR A 65 -9.51 7.48 -11.08
N ALA A 66 -9.61 7.50 -12.41
CA ALA A 66 -10.47 6.57 -13.13
C ALA A 66 -9.98 5.12 -12.99
N GLU A 67 -8.67 4.90 -12.92
CA GLU A 67 -8.07 3.57 -12.75
C GLU A 67 -8.40 2.97 -11.38
N GLU A 68 -8.37 3.78 -10.31
CA GLU A 68 -8.82 3.37 -8.97
C GLU A 68 -10.32 3.02 -8.98
N ASP A 69 -11.13 3.79 -9.70
CA ASP A 69 -12.57 3.53 -9.80
C ASP A 69 -12.88 2.26 -10.60
N GLU A 70 -12.22 2.04 -11.74
CA GLU A 70 -12.40 0.84 -12.58
C GLU A 70 -12.02 -0.46 -11.84
N ALA A 71 -11.11 -0.39 -10.86
CA ALA A 71 -10.75 -1.52 -10.02
C ALA A 71 -11.89 -1.92 -9.04
N LEU A 72 -12.83 -1.02 -8.77
CA LEU A 72 -13.96 -1.26 -7.87
C LEU A 72 -15.15 -1.90 -8.61
N GLN A 73 -15.56 -3.07 -8.16
CA GLN A 73 -16.68 -3.82 -8.78
C GLN A 73 -18.03 -3.60 -8.09
N TYR A 74 -18.03 -2.99 -6.90
CA TYR A 74 -19.22 -2.91 -6.04
C TYR A 74 -19.82 -1.51 -6.00
N SER A 75 -21.14 -1.46 -5.82
CA SER A 75 -21.89 -0.23 -5.56
C SER A 75 -22.11 -0.02 -4.07
N GLY A 76 -22.12 1.23 -3.64
CA GLY A 76 -22.39 1.58 -2.25
C GLY A 76 -21.75 2.89 -1.81
N TRP A 77 -21.84 3.18 -0.52
CA TRP A 77 -21.18 4.32 0.08
C TRP A 77 -19.68 4.27 -0.11
N ILE A 78 -19.15 5.39 -0.61
CA ILE A 78 -17.73 5.72 -0.60
C ILE A 78 -17.50 6.88 0.37
N GLY A 79 -16.25 7.16 0.72
CA GLY A 79 -15.92 8.14 1.74
C GLY A 79 -16.15 9.60 1.35
N LEU A 80 -16.83 9.89 0.25
CA LEU A 80 -17.02 11.27 -0.22
C LEU A 80 -18.31 11.88 0.37
N SER A 81 -18.18 13.04 1.01
CA SER A 81 -19.32 13.82 1.48
C SER A 81 -19.03 15.32 1.46
N ARG A 82 -20.07 16.13 1.68
CA ARG A 82 -19.95 17.58 1.87
C ARG A 82 -20.88 18.04 2.98
N LYS A 83 -20.62 19.22 3.53
CA LYS A 83 -21.45 19.76 4.63
C LYS A 83 -22.78 20.33 4.15
N ASN A 84 -22.83 20.87 2.93
CA ASN A 84 -23.99 21.44 2.27
C ASN A 84 -23.67 21.72 0.79
N ALA A 85 -24.67 22.12 0.00
CA ALA A 85 -24.56 22.48 -1.42
C ALA A 85 -23.35 23.35 -1.81
N THR A 86 -22.98 24.31 -0.95
CA THR A 86 -21.90 25.27 -1.22
C THR A 86 -20.52 24.83 -0.74
N SER A 87 -20.45 23.72 0.00
CA SER A 87 -19.20 23.19 0.54
C SER A 87 -18.51 22.30 -0.50
N PRO A 88 -17.16 22.27 -0.54
CA PRO A 88 -16.44 21.33 -1.37
C PRO A 88 -16.71 19.90 -0.91
N TRP A 89 -16.73 18.97 -1.86
CA TRP A 89 -16.71 17.54 -1.59
C TRP A 89 -15.37 17.13 -1.00
N LYS A 90 -15.40 16.42 0.13
CA LYS A 90 -14.23 15.99 0.88
C LYS A 90 -14.31 14.53 1.24
N TRP A 91 -13.15 13.89 1.25
CA TRP A 91 -13.01 12.52 1.71
C TRP A 91 -13.03 12.44 3.24
N SER A 92 -13.77 11.47 3.78
CA SER A 92 -13.81 11.11 5.20
C SER A 92 -12.41 10.81 5.74
N ARG A 93 -11.59 10.13 4.92
CA ARG A 93 -10.18 9.87 5.20
C ARG A 93 -9.30 11.03 4.74
N GLY A 94 -8.67 11.70 5.71
CA GLY A 94 -7.66 12.74 5.47
C GLY A 94 -8.20 14.13 5.13
N ASP A 95 -9.52 14.34 5.07
CA ASP A 95 -10.18 15.62 4.80
C ASP A 95 -9.78 16.28 3.45
N GLU A 96 -9.25 15.49 2.52
CA GLU A 96 -8.83 15.94 1.19
C GLU A 96 -10.02 16.34 0.32
N ILE A 97 -9.88 17.43 -0.44
CA ILE A 97 -10.90 17.86 -1.40
C ILE A 97 -10.83 16.96 -2.64
N ALA A 98 -11.98 16.46 -3.08
CA ALA A 98 -12.04 15.62 -4.28
C ALA A 98 -11.72 16.41 -5.55
N ILE A 99 -10.83 15.83 -6.37
CA ILE A 99 -10.41 16.36 -7.68
C ILE A 99 -10.91 15.50 -8.85
N PHE A 100 -11.40 14.30 -8.56
CA PHE A 100 -12.01 13.35 -9.49
C PHE A 100 -13.41 13.03 -8.99
N THR A 101 -14.41 13.27 -9.85
CA THR A 101 -15.82 13.04 -9.51
C THR A 101 -16.60 12.66 -10.79
N PRO A 102 -16.68 11.37 -11.15
CA PRO A 102 -17.33 10.88 -12.36
C PRO A 102 -18.88 10.85 -12.22
N TRP A 103 -19.47 12.00 -11.91
CA TRP A 103 -20.90 12.12 -11.63
C TRP A 103 -21.79 11.54 -12.74
N HIS A 104 -22.82 10.81 -12.33
CA HIS A 104 -23.99 10.53 -13.15
C HIS A 104 -24.94 11.74 -13.08
N GLY A 105 -24.81 12.66 -14.03
CA GLY A 105 -25.55 13.92 -13.98
C GLY A 105 -24.96 14.93 -13.01
N ALA A 106 -25.78 15.87 -12.52
CA ALA A 106 -25.35 16.91 -11.59
C ALA A 106 -25.75 16.53 -10.16
N PRO A 107 -24.87 16.70 -9.16
CA PRO A 107 -25.23 16.49 -7.76
C PRO A 107 -26.38 17.38 -7.32
N ASN A 108 -27.32 16.83 -6.56
CA ASN A 108 -28.45 17.58 -5.98
C ASN A 108 -27.99 18.38 -4.76
N ASP A 109 -28.42 19.64 -4.64
CA ASP A 109 -28.05 20.53 -3.55
C ASP A 109 -28.43 20.03 -2.13
N ASN A 110 -29.44 19.16 -2.02
CA ASN A 110 -29.88 18.61 -0.73
C ASN A 110 -29.22 17.27 -0.39
N GLU A 111 -28.51 16.66 -1.33
CA GLU A 111 -27.82 15.39 -1.19
C GLU A 111 -26.33 15.65 -0.93
N ASN A 112 -25.80 15.05 0.13
CA ASN A 112 -24.52 15.44 0.71
C ASN A 112 -23.56 14.27 0.92
N CYS A 113 -23.98 13.06 0.59
CA CYS A 113 -23.17 11.85 0.63
C CYS A 113 -23.16 11.20 -0.76
N VAL A 114 -22.18 10.34 -1.03
CA VAL A 114 -21.96 9.81 -2.40
C VAL A 114 -22.06 8.30 -2.44
N ASN A 115 -23.00 7.84 -3.25
CA ASN A 115 -23.11 6.45 -3.66
C ASN A 115 -22.34 6.25 -4.97
N ARG A 116 -21.49 5.23 -5.00
CA ARG A 116 -20.85 4.76 -6.23
C ARG A 116 -21.71 3.66 -6.85
N GLU A 117 -21.94 3.72 -8.15
CA GLU A 117 -22.52 2.63 -8.92
C GLU A 117 -21.47 1.64 -9.41
N SER A 118 -21.90 0.40 -9.70
CA SER A 118 -21.00 -0.65 -10.21
C SER A 118 -20.43 -0.37 -11.60
N ASN A 119 -20.99 0.60 -12.33
CA ASN A 119 -20.49 1.08 -13.62
C ASN A 119 -19.42 2.20 -13.49
N GLY A 120 -19.06 2.56 -12.26
CA GLY A 120 -18.08 3.60 -11.95
C GLY A 120 -18.58 5.05 -12.02
N LYS A 121 -19.89 5.24 -12.10
CA LYS A 121 -20.53 6.55 -11.96
C LYS A 121 -20.96 6.80 -10.53
N TRP A 122 -20.97 8.07 -10.14
CA TRP A 122 -21.31 8.47 -8.78
C TRP A 122 -22.59 9.29 -8.75
N GLU A 123 -23.40 9.07 -7.73
CA GLU A 123 -24.63 9.81 -7.46
C GLU A 123 -24.51 10.47 -6.09
N SER A 124 -24.96 11.72 -5.98
CA SER A 124 -25.24 12.29 -4.68
C SER A 124 -26.50 11.64 -4.14
N GLU A 125 -26.54 11.41 -2.83
CA GLU A 125 -27.67 10.80 -2.15
C GLU A 125 -27.89 11.46 -0.77
N GLU A 126 -29.07 11.27 -0.21
CA GLU A 126 -29.36 11.65 1.17
C GLU A 126 -28.52 10.78 2.11
N CYS A 127 -27.83 11.39 3.07
CA CYS A 127 -26.88 10.67 3.93
C CYS A 127 -27.54 9.65 4.87
N ASP A 128 -28.82 9.85 5.14
CA ASP A 128 -29.66 8.99 5.99
C ASP A 128 -30.24 7.81 5.22
N GLU A 129 -30.01 7.73 3.90
CA GLU A 129 -30.31 6.52 3.14
C GLU A 129 -29.41 5.38 3.62
N GLU A 130 -29.99 4.20 3.70
CA GLU A 130 -29.24 3.03 4.09
C GLU A 130 -28.71 2.34 2.82
N LYS A 131 -27.40 2.07 2.73
CA LYS A 131 -26.79 1.39 1.56
C LYS A 131 -25.67 0.42 1.95
N PRO A 132 -25.31 -0.52 1.05
CA PRO A 132 -24.02 -1.22 1.12
C PRO A 132 -22.85 -0.22 1.10
N PHE A 133 -21.67 -0.63 1.55
CA PHE A 133 -20.52 0.28 1.63
C PHE A 133 -19.19 -0.44 1.45
N LEU A 134 -18.15 0.34 1.12
CA LEU A 134 -16.80 -0.17 0.87
C LEU A 134 -15.83 0.43 1.89
N CYS A 135 -15.17 -0.42 2.68
CA CYS A 135 -14.08 -0.02 3.56
C CYS A 135 -12.72 -0.31 2.90
N TYR A 136 -11.72 0.52 3.19
CA TYR A 136 -10.32 0.07 3.12
C TYR A 136 -10.09 -1.01 4.16
N GLU A 137 -9.55 -2.16 3.78
CA GLU A 137 -9.14 -3.23 4.69
C GLU A 137 -7.82 -2.85 5.38
N GLU A 138 -7.76 -3.01 6.70
CA GLU A 138 -6.54 -2.74 7.46
C GLU A 138 -5.51 -3.84 7.19
N LYS A 139 -4.46 -3.51 6.44
CA LYS A 139 -3.31 -4.41 6.25
C LYS A 139 -2.16 -4.14 7.19
N LEU A 140 -2.10 -2.97 7.81
CA LEU A 140 -0.90 -2.47 8.48
C LEU A 140 -1.04 -2.49 9.99
N ILE A 141 -0.22 -3.29 10.66
CA ILE A 141 -0.23 -3.47 12.11
C ILE A 141 1.00 -2.79 12.71
N LEU A 142 0.80 -1.84 13.61
CA LEU A 142 1.89 -1.30 14.43
C LEU A 142 2.14 -2.19 15.64
N VAL A 143 3.35 -2.76 15.71
CA VAL A 143 3.82 -3.50 16.86
C VAL A 143 4.66 -2.58 17.76
N LYS A 144 4.16 -2.33 18.98
CA LYS A 144 4.77 -1.43 19.98
C LYS A 144 5.87 -2.08 20.83
N GLU A 145 6.49 -3.16 20.32
CA GLU A 145 7.66 -3.80 20.92
C GLU A 145 8.96 -3.19 20.37
N ASN A 146 10.04 -3.20 21.15
CA ASN A 146 11.35 -2.71 20.70
C ASN A 146 12.22 -3.89 20.23
N LYS A 147 12.37 -4.04 18.91
CA LYS A 147 13.12 -5.14 18.28
C LYS A 147 14.15 -4.63 17.28
N THR A 148 15.22 -5.39 17.08
CA THR A 148 16.10 -5.23 15.92
C THR A 148 15.33 -5.49 14.64
N TRP A 149 15.86 -5.09 13.49
CA TRP A 149 15.15 -5.29 12.22
C TRP A 149 14.86 -6.78 11.95
N GLU A 150 15.82 -7.67 12.21
CA GLU A 150 15.66 -9.12 12.01
C GLU A 150 14.68 -9.74 13.02
N GLU A 151 14.75 -9.34 14.30
CA GLU A 151 13.77 -9.74 15.33
C GLU A 151 12.34 -9.26 14.96
N ALA A 152 12.22 -8.07 14.36
CA ALA A 152 10.94 -7.51 13.91
C ALA A 152 10.37 -8.27 12.69
N LEU A 153 11.24 -8.61 11.73
CA LEU A 153 10.90 -9.45 10.58
C LEU A 153 10.33 -10.79 11.01
N GLU A 154 11.05 -11.49 11.89
CA GLU A 154 10.62 -12.78 12.44
C GLU A 154 9.27 -12.64 13.18
N HIS A 155 9.09 -11.57 13.95
CA HIS A 155 7.83 -11.32 14.64
C HIS A 155 6.66 -11.18 13.66
N CYS A 156 6.79 -10.34 12.63
CA CYS A 156 5.72 -10.19 11.64
C CYS A 156 5.35 -11.52 10.99
N ARG A 157 6.35 -12.30 10.56
CA ARG A 157 6.13 -13.61 9.91
C ARG A 157 5.50 -14.66 10.83
N SER A 158 5.55 -14.45 12.14
CA SER A 158 4.92 -15.35 13.13
C SER A 158 3.44 -15.05 13.41
N LEU A 159 2.88 -13.95 12.89
CA LEU A 159 1.54 -13.47 13.26
C LEU A 159 0.39 -14.39 12.85
N ASP A 160 0.51 -15.19 11.78
CA ASP A 160 -0.54 -16.13 11.37
C ASP A 160 -0.66 -17.36 12.27
N GLY A 161 0.17 -17.46 13.31
CA GLY A 161 0.06 -18.51 14.31
C GLY A 161 0.31 -19.93 13.79
N VAL A 162 0.87 -20.09 12.58
CA VAL A 162 1.35 -21.39 12.10
C VAL A 162 2.64 -21.73 12.84
N VAL A 163 2.49 -22.23 14.07
CA VAL A 163 3.59 -22.88 14.80
C VAL A 163 3.84 -24.22 14.13
N THR A 164 4.62 -24.22 13.07
CA THR A 164 5.20 -25.46 12.57
C THR A 164 6.45 -25.77 13.37
N GLU A 165 6.64 -27.04 13.75
CA GLU A 165 7.92 -27.51 14.33
C GLU A 165 9.11 -27.38 13.36
N ASP A 166 8.86 -27.03 12.10
CA ASP A 166 9.85 -26.69 11.09
C ASP A 166 10.04 -25.16 10.93
N PRO A 167 11.14 -24.56 11.42
CA PRO A 167 11.42 -23.14 11.28
C PRO A 167 11.41 -22.67 9.82
N ALA A 168 11.78 -23.52 8.86
CA ALA A 168 11.86 -23.15 7.44
C ALA A 168 10.50 -22.90 6.81
N SER A 169 9.41 -23.38 7.41
CA SER A 169 8.06 -23.19 6.90
C SER A 169 7.51 -21.80 7.23
N SER A 170 7.84 -21.24 8.41
CA SER A 170 7.47 -19.87 8.79
C SER A 170 8.04 -18.81 7.85
N TYR A 171 9.19 -19.09 7.22
CA TYR A 171 9.83 -18.23 6.22
C TYR A 171 9.22 -18.35 4.81
N ARG A 172 8.43 -19.38 4.53
CA ARG A 172 7.87 -19.64 3.18
C ARG A 172 6.36 -19.45 3.12
N ASN A 173 5.68 -19.66 4.24
CA ASN A 173 4.23 -19.65 4.37
C ASN A 173 3.82 -18.72 5.52
N HIS A 174 4.19 -17.45 5.42
CA HIS A 174 3.69 -16.39 6.29
C HIS A 174 2.68 -15.53 5.52
N GLY A 175 1.62 -15.13 6.20
CA GLY A 175 0.61 -14.19 5.75
C GLY A 175 0.88 -12.74 6.20
N TYR A 176 1.92 -12.50 7.00
CA TYR A 176 2.41 -11.16 7.33
C TYR A 176 3.92 -11.05 7.14
N ASP A 177 4.38 -9.86 6.78
CA ASP A 177 5.81 -9.50 6.70
C ASP A 177 6.01 -8.06 7.23
N LEU A 178 7.25 -7.57 7.33
CA LEU A 178 7.49 -6.14 7.55
C LEU A 178 6.93 -5.33 6.38
N ALA A 179 6.37 -4.15 6.69
CA ALA A 179 5.61 -3.39 5.71
C ALA A 179 6.46 -2.86 4.54
N SER A 180 6.08 -3.23 3.32
CA SER A 180 6.52 -2.59 2.08
C SER A 180 5.74 -1.29 1.87
N LEU A 181 6.44 -0.15 1.70
CA LEU A 181 5.80 1.13 1.39
C LEU A 181 6.15 1.48 -0.06
N ILE A 182 5.18 1.46 -0.97
CA ILE A 182 5.44 1.62 -2.41
C ILE A 182 4.79 2.89 -2.94
N THR A 183 3.55 3.16 -2.54
CA THR A 183 2.74 4.28 -3.02
C THR A 183 2.66 5.42 -2.00
N PRO A 184 2.36 6.66 -2.43
CA PRO A 184 2.11 7.79 -1.52
C PRO A 184 1.10 7.49 -0.40
N ASP A 185 0.09 6.66 -0.68
CA ASP A 185 -0.94 6.27 0.28
C ASP A 185 -0.40 5.27 1.31
N ASP A 186 0.53 4.39 0.92
CA ASP A 186 1.24 3.51 1.84
C ASP A 186 2.04 4.34 2.85
N TYR A 187 2.80 5.34 2.38
CA TYR A 187 3.56 6.24 3.26
C TYR A 187 2.65 7.04 4.19
N THR A 188 1.55 7.57 3.66
CA THR A 188 0.59 8.36 4.44
C THR A 188 -0.03 7.50 5.53
N THR A 189 -0.50 6.31 5.16
CA THR A 189 -1.09 5.34 6.10
C THR A 189 -0.08 4.91 7.15
N ALA A 190 1.12 4.50 6.73
CA ALA A 190 2.16 4.09 7.66
C ALA A 190 2.59 5.20 8.61
N ARG A 191 2.61 6.46 8.16
CA ARG A 191 2.94 7.59 9.03
C ARG A 191 1.83 7.90 10.02
N GLU A 192 0.57 7.89 9.59
CA GLU A 192 -0.60 8.02 10.48
C GLU A 192 -0.56 6.92 11.56
N THR A 193 -0.37 5.65 11.17
CA THR A 193 -0.26 4.54 12.11
C THR A 193 0.95 4.70 13.04
N ALA A 194 2.11 5.12 12.53
CA ALA A 194 3.33 5.31 13.32
C ALA A 194 3.23 6.44 14.36
N LYS A 195 2.24 7.34 14.28
CA LYS A 195 2.02 8.38 15.31
C LYS A 195 1.76 7.76 16.69
N GLU A 196 1.20 6.56 16.74
CA GLU A 196 0.95 5.86 18.00
C GLU A 196 2.15 5.08 18.54
N ALA A 197 3.27 5.07 17.81
CA ALA A 197 4.48 4.38 18.23
C ALA A 197 5.12 5.08 19.42
N THR A 198 5.72 4.27 20.29
CA THR A 198 6.50 4.77 21.45
C THR A 198 7.88 5.27 21.04
N THR A 199 8.36 4.86 19.87
CA THR A 199 9.63 5.29 19.27
C THR A 199 9.39 6.43 18.27
N ASP A 200 10.42 7.21 17.94
CA ASP A 200 10.29 8.33 16.98
C ASP A 200 10.29 7.90 15.51
N GLU A 201 10.68 6.65 15.28
CA GLU A 201 10.83 6.02 13.99
C GLU A 201 10.55 4.53 14.13
N VAL A 202 9.90 3.95 13.13
CA VAL A 202 9.50 2.54 13.11
C VAL A 202 10.23 1.78 12.01
N TRP A 203 10.52 0.50 12.21
CA TRP A 203 11.04 -0.34 11.14
C TRP A 203 9.99 -0.57 10.05
N THR A 204 10.49 -0.61 8.82
CA THR A 204 9.75 -0.99 7.60
C THR A 204 10.45 -2.20 6.96
N GLY A 205 9.86 -2.76 5.91
CA GLY A 205 10.41 -3.88 5.15
C GLY A 205 11.63 -3.56 4.28
N LEU A 206 12.10 -2.32 4.24
CA LEU A 206 13.24 -1.93 3.42
C LEU A 206 14.55 -2.39 4.08
N CYS A 207 15.38 -3.15 3.37
CA CYS A 207 16.68 -3.60 3.85
C CYS A 207 17.75 -3.54 2.75
N ASN A 208 19.03 -3.41 3.15
CA ASN A 208 20.15 -3.58 2.23
C ASN A 208 20.73 -4.99 2.36
N LEU A 209 20.72 -5.74 1.25
CA LEU A 209 21.33 -7.06 1.15
C LEU A 209 22.40 -7.02 0.06
N ALA A 210 23.64 -7.29 0.45
CA ALA A 210 24.79 -7.36 -0.47
C ALA A 210 24.97 -6.14 -1.40
N GLY A 211 24.60 -4.93 -0.93
CA GLY A 211 24.73 -3.71 -1.73
C GLY A 211 23.51 -3.40 -2.62
N GLU A 212 22.39 -4.08 -2.40
CA GLU A 212 21.13 -3.79 -3.07
C GLU A 212 20.02 -3.53 -2.04
N TRP A 213 19.20 -2.52 -2.29
CA TRP A 213 18.05 -2.19 -1.44
C TRP A 213 16.80 -2.87 -1.95
N LEU A 214 16.13 -3.60 -1.08
CA LEU A 214 14.97 -4.41 -1.40
C LEU A 214 13.90 -4.25 -0.34
N TRP A 215 12.65 -4.29 -0.77
CA TRP A 215 11.52 -4.52 0.11
C TRP A 215 11.37 -6.02 0.36
N VAL A 216 11.00 -6.42 1.58
CA VAL A 216 10.79 -7.84 1.93
C VAL A 216 9.69 -8.52 1.10
N GLY A 217 8.73 -7.75 0.57
CA GLY A 217 7.72 -8.24 -0.38
C GLY A 217 8.25 -8.55 -1.79
N GLY A 218 9.53 -8.24 -2.07
CA GLY A 218 10.19 -8.48 -3.35
C GLY A 218 10.00 -7.37 -4.38
N GLU A 219 9.37 -6.26 -4.01
CA GLU A 219 9.17 -5.11 -4.90
C GLU A 219 10.48 -4.33 -5.12
N GLU A 220 10.66 -3.84 -6.35
CA GLU A 220 11.83 -3.03 -6.69
C GLU A 220 11.79 -1.65 -6.03
N MET A 221 12.96 -1.21 -5.57
CA MET A 221 13.16 0.06 -4.87
C MET A 221 13.25 1.22 -5.89
N GLN A 222 12.50 2.30 -5.67
CA GLN A 222 12.34 3.41 -6.63
C GLN A 222 13.10 4.71 -6.27
N TYR A 223 13.95 4.70 -5.24
CA TYR A 223 14.66 5.90 -4.76
C TYR A 223 16.05 6.07 -5.40
N GLU A 224 16.25 7.21 -6.03
CA GLU A 224 17.52 7.51 -6.73
C GLU A 224 18.66 7.90 -5.77
N ASP A 225 18.34 8.50 -4.60
CA ASP A 225 19.31 9.08 -3.67
C ASP A 225 19.80 8.13 -2.55
N ILE A 226 19.41 6.85 -2.59
CA ILE A 226 19.80 5.89 -1.55
C ILE A 226 21.26 5.43 -1.72
N PRO A 227 22.07 5.32 -0.64
CA PRO A 227 23.44 4.84 -0.75
C PRO A 227 23.51 3.41 -1.33
N LYS A 228 24.22 3.23 -2.44
CA LYS A 228 24.31 1.92 -3.14
C LYS A 228 25.03 0.86 -2.32
N CYS A 229 26.13 1.19 -1.66
CA CYS A 229 26.93 0.23 -0.90
C CYS A 229 27.21 0.75 0.52
N PRO A 230 26.23 0.68 1.43
CA PRO A 230 26.46 1.01 2.82
C PRO A 230 27.42 -0.01 3.45
N THR A 231 28.45 0.45 4.15
CA THR A 231 29.50 -0.41 4.75
C THR A 231 29.10 -1.07 6.07
N GLU A 232 27.83 -0.94 6.47
CA GLU A 232 27.28 -1.50 7.72
C GLU A 232 25.86 -2.02 7.47
N GLY A 233 25.39 -2.96 8.29
CA GLY A 233 24.02 -3.49 8.23
C GLY A 233 23.00 -2.38 8.46
N LEU A 234 22.50 -1.82 7.38
CA LEU A 234 21.55 -0.71 7.35
C LEU A 234 20.17 -1.17 6.88
N CYS A 235 19.16 -0.70 7.59
CA CYS A 235 17.77 -1.05 7.38
C CYS A 235 16.91 0.21 7.34
N GLY A 236 15.76 0.12 6.67
CA GLY A 236 14.87 1.23 6.40
C GLY A 236 13.88 1.47 7.53
N VAL A 237 13.76 2.74 7.91
CA VAL A 237 12.80 3.24 8.89
C VAL A 237 11.83 4.23 8.28
N LEU A 238 10.68 4.41 8.92
CA LEU A 238 9.80 5.55 8.70
C LEU A 238 9.78 6.42 9.96
N GLU A 239 10.12 7.70 9.82
CA GLU A 239 10.00 8.68 10.91
C GLU A 239 8.54 9.14 11.03
N LYS A 240 7.97 9.07 12.25
CA LYS A 240 6.54 9.37 12.47
C LYS A 240 6.19 10.84 12.20
N ASN A 241 7.14 11.74 12.45
CA ASN A 241 7.00 13.19 12.24
C ASN A 241 7.93 13.71 11.12
N GLY A 242 8.60 12.82 10.39
CA GLY A 242 9.47 13.20 9.29
C GLY A 242 8.67 13.61 8.05
N SER A 243 9.35 14.19 7.06
CA SER A 243 8.80 14.41 5.71
C SER A 243 9.33 13.41 4.70
N SER A 244 10.52 12.84 4.95
CA SER A 244 11.18 11.87 4.06
C SER A 244 10.37 10.56 3.99
N PRO A 245 10.22 9.94 2.81
CA PRO A 245 9.45 8.71 2.68
C PRO A 245 10.21 7.49 3.22
N TYR A 246 11.52 7.60 3.44
CA TYR A 246 12.34 6.61 4.14
C TYR A 246 13.42 7.29 4.99
N GLY A 247 13.92 6.57 5.97
CA GLY A 247 15.18 6.83 6.66
C GLY A 247 16.01 5.56 6.69
N ILE A 248 17.30 5.69 7.01
CA ILE A 248 18.20 4.54 7.11
C ILE A 248 18.86 4.54 8.48
N ARG A 249 18.87 3.38 9.14
CA ARG A 249 19.43 3.19 10.48
C ARG A 249 20.17 1.87 10.58
N ASN A 250 21.01 1.74 11.59
CA ASN A 250 21.70 0.48 11.87
C ASN A 250 20.67 -0.59 12.30
N CYS A 251 20.64 -1.73 11.60
CA CYS A 251 19.66 -2.82 11.81
C CYS A 251 19.67 -3.39 13.23
N GLN A 252 20.78 -3.23 13.97
CA GLN A 252 20.95 -3.73 15.34
C GLN A 252 20.31 -2.83 16.41
N GLN A 253 19.86 -1.64 16.03
CA GLN A 253 19.09 -0.77 16.93
C GLN A 253 17.67 -1.32 17.12
N LYS A 254 17.06 -1.05 18.28
CA LYS A 254 15.73 -1.55 18.62
C LYS A 254 14.66 -0.49 18.48
N ARG A 255 13.57 -0.80 17.77
CA ARG A 255 12.45 0.12 17.50
C ARG A 255 11.11 -0.62 17.45
N ASN A 256 10.01 0.15 17.50
CA ASN A 256 8.71 -0.34 17.05
C ASN A 256 8.74 -0.58 15.54
N PHE A 257 7.75 -1.30 15.01
CA PHE A 257 7.79 -1.74 13.62
C PHE A 257 6.38 -1.95 13.07
N LEU A 258 6.29 -1.89 11.74
CA LEU A 258 5.04 -2.06 11.01
C LEU A 258 5.06 -3.42 10.30
N CYS A 259 4.07 -4.26 10.58
CA CYS A 259 3.81 -5.48 9.83
C CYS A 259 2.70 -5.22 8.81
N SER A 260 2.79 -5.80 7.62
CA SER A 260 1.73 -5.79 6.62
C SER A 260 1.27 -7.20 6.27
N LYS A 261 -0.03 -7.38 6.11
CA LYS A 261 -0.60 -8.62 5.56
C LYS A 261 -0.21 -8.79 4.10
N MET A 262 0.20 -9.99 3.72
CA MET A 262 0.53 -10.40 2.36
C MET A 262 -0.70 -10.97 1.66
N ASN A 263 -0.85 -10.67 0.37
CA ASN A 263 -1.95 -11.11 -0.48
C ASN A 263 -1.69 -12.49 -1.11
#